data_AF-A0A357JBS5-F1
#
_entry.id   AF-A0A357JBS5-F1
#
_cell.length_a   1.000
_cell.length_b   1.000
_cell.length_c   1.000
_cell.angle_alpha   90.00
_cell.angle_beta   90.00
_cell.angle_gamma   90.00
#
_symmetry.space_group_name_H-M   'P 1'
#
loop_
_entity.id
_entity.type
_entity.pdbx_description
1 polymer ?
#
loop_
_entity_poly.entity_id
_entity_poly.type
_entity_poly.pdbx_seq_one_letter_code
_entity_poly.pdbx_strand_id
1 'polypeptide(L)'
;MMNVVFIFITTILLSIFNIFNITYKGNEINRIVMNIPLNLLKNSIVIEEITEDDFNAYFLKDEVEKDIKKYLNTSLKGKINEYNLSFFYYKYDSNDILIKDNSNKPINFQLHFHCNYYKNYDLNRYLKFRIEEIWG
;
A
#
# COMPACT_ATOMS: atom_id res chain seq x y z
N MET A 1 25.34 37.93 24.47
CA MET A 1 24.22 37.96 23.52
C MET A 1 24.51 37.24 22.20
N MET A 2 25.63 37.50 21.51
CA MET A 2 25.93 36.91 20.19
C MET A 2 25.95 35.37 20.17
N ASN A 3 26.51 34.72 21.20
CA ASN A 3 26.52 33.25 21.31
C ASN A 3 25.13 32.64 21.52
N VAL A 4 24.23 33.33 22.24
CA VAL A 4 22.87 32.81 22.49
C VAL A 4 22.04 32.86 21.20
N VAL A 5 22.16 33.94 20.43
CA VAL A 5 21.51 34.07 19.12
C VAL A 5 22.04 33.02 18.14
N PHE A 6 23.35 32.77 18.12
CA PHE A 6 23.94 31.73 17.28
C PHE A 6 23.46 30.31 17.65
N ILE A 7 23.41 29.98 18.95
CA ILE A 7 22.87 28.70 19.43
C ILE A 7 21.39 28.56 19.08
N PHE A 8 20.62 29.64 19.19
CA PHE A 8 19.20 29.64 18.84
C PHE A 8 18.97 29.38 17.34
N ILE A 9 19.70 30.07 16.47
CA ILE A 9 19.62 29.88 15.01
C ILE A 9 20.03 28.46 14.61
N THR A 10 21.13 27.95 15.16
CA THR A 10 21.61 26.58 14.87
C THR A 10 20.62 25.52 15.33
N THR A 11 19.99 25.69 16.49
CA THR A 11 18.94 24.78 17.00
C THR A 11 17.71 24.78 16.08
N ILE A 12 17.29 25.95 15.61
CA ILE A 12 16.19 26.07 14.65
C ILE A 12 16.52 25.35 13.35
N LEU A 13 17.71 25.59 12.78
CA LEU A 13 18.13 24.96 11.54
C LEU A 13 18.16 23.44 11.67
N LEU A 14 18.77 22.89 12.73
CA LEU A 14 18.78 21.45 12.99
C LEU A 14 17.37 20.87 13.12
N SER A 15 16.46 21.59 13.76
CA SER A 15 15.07 21.16 13.90
C SER A 15 14.36 21.11 12.54
N ILE A 16 14.56 22.13 11.70
CA ILE A 16 14.02 22.19 10.34
C ILE A 16 14.56 21.01 9.51
N PHE A 17 15.88 20.79 9.49
CA PHE A 17 16.49 19.66 8.77
C PHE A 17 15.94 18.31 9.22
N ASN A 18 15.72 18.12 10.52
CA ASN A 18 15.10 16.90 11.05
C ASN A 18 13.67 16.72 10.53
N ILE A 19 12.84 17.76 10.55
CA ILE A 19 11.46 17.69 10.06
C ILE A 19 11.44 17.39 8.56
N PHE A 20 12.32 18.02 7.77
CA PHE A 20 12.46 17.74 6.35
C PHE A 20 12.82 16.27 6.09
N ASN A 21 13.79 15.72 6.81
CA ASN A 21 14.17 14.31 6.69
C ASN A 21 13.00 13.37 7.03
N ILE A 22 12.25 13.65 8.10
CA ILE A 22 11.07 12.88 8.49
C ILE A 22 10.01 12.91 7.38
N THR A 23 9.75 14.10 6.83
CA THR A 23 8.74 14.30 5.78
C THR A 23 9.14 13.61 4.47
N TYR A 24 10.40 13.76 4.06
CA TYR A 24 10.94 13.12 2.87
C TYR A 24 10.79 11.60 2.94
N LYS A 25 11.17 11.01 4.09
CA LYS A 25 11.04 9.59 4.35
C LYS A 25 9.59 9.11 4.28
N GLY A 26 8.66 9.84 4.92
CA GLY A 26 7.23 9.52 4.88
C GLY A 26 6.67 9.56 3.46
N ASN A 27 7.05 10.58 2.68
CA ASN A 27 6.65 10.72 1.28
C ASN A 27 7.20 9.59 0.40
N GLU A 28 8.44 9.19 0.61
CA GLU A 28 9.06 8.09 -0.12
C GLU A 28 8.31 6.76 0.12
N ILE A 29 8.02 6.43 1.39
CA ILE A 29 7.23 5.24 1.75
C ILE A 29 5.83 5.32 1.13
N ASN A 30 5.17 6.48 1.25
CA ASN A 30 3.85 6.69 0.66
C ASN A 30 3.85 6.48 -0.85
N ARG A 31 4.88 6.96 -1.57
CA ARG A 31 5.01 6.73 -3.02
C ARG A 31 5.19 5.25 -3.35
N ILE A 32 5.98 4.51 -2.57
CA ILE A 32 6.14 3.07 -2.80
C ILE A 32 4.83 2.33 -2.61
N VAL A 33 4.11 2.61 -1.52
CA VAL A 33 2.84 1.93 -1.20
C VAL A 33 1.75 2.32 -2.19
N MET A 34 1.60 3.60 -2.53
CA MET A 34 0.57 4.07 -3.46
C MET A 34 0.81 3.64 -4.91
N ASN A 35 2.05 3.27 -5.26
CA ASN A 35 2.42 2.85 -6.61
C ASN A 35 2.86 1.38 -6.65
N ILE A 36 2.20 0.52 -5.86
CA ILE A 36 2.34 -0.93 -6.03
C ILE A 36 2.03 -1.25 -7.50
N PRO A 37 2.97 -1.86 -8.25
CA PRO A 37 2.77 -2.11 -9.67
C PRO A 37 1.62 -3.09 -9.90
N LEU A 38 0.64 -2.73 -10.74
CA LEU A 38 -0.49 -3.61 -11.07
C LEU A 38 -0.02 -4.90 -11.77
N ASN A 39 1.08 -4.84 -12.52
CA ASN A 39 1.66 -6.02 -13.18
C ASN A 39 2.14 -7.09 -12.19
N LEU A 40 2.42 -6.74 -10.93
CA LEU A 40 2.75 -7.68 -9.87
C LEU A 40 1.61 -8.66 -9.63
N LEU A 41 0.37 -8.19 -9.76
CA LEU A 41 -0.84 -8.96 -9.45
C LEU A 41 -1.30 -9.83 -10.61
N LYS A 42 -0.78 -9.62 -11.83
CA LYS A 42 -1.20 -10.38 -13.02
C LYS A 42 -0.98 -11.87 -12.88
N ASN A 43 0.10 -12.28 -12.23
CA ASN A 43 0.41 -13.71 -12.03
C ASN A 43 -0.52 -14.37 -11.00
N SER A 44 -1.11 -13.58 -10.10
CA SER A 44 -2.04 -14.06 -9.08
C SER A 44 -3.49 -14.10 -9.57
N ILE A 45 -3.73 -13.81 -10.85
CA ILE A 45 -5.06 -13.81 -11.47
C ILE A 45 -5.22 -15.09 -12.27
N VAL A 46 -6.24 -15.87 -11.92
CA VAL A 46 -6.67 -17.03 -12.69
C VAL A 46 -7.82 -16.60 -13.58
N ILE A 47 -7.69 -16.90 -14.88
CA ILE A 47 -8.75 -16.73 -15.86
C ILE A 47 -9.34 -18.11 -16.11
N GLU A 48 -10.61 -18.32 -15.75
CA GLU A 48 -11.29 -19.60 -15.97
C GLU A 48 -11.88 -19.68 -17.37
N GLU A 49 -12.49 -18.59 -17.82
CA GLU A 49 -13.17 -18.54 -19.10
C GLU A 49 -13.11 -17.11 -19.66
N ILE A 50 -12.84 -17.02 -20.96
CA ILE A 50 -12.98 -15.79 -21.74
C ILE A 50 -13.95 -16.14 -22.86
N THR A 51 -15.18 -15.66 -22.77
CA THR A 51 -16.13 -15.65 -23.90
C THR A 51 -16.29 -14.23 -24.42
N GLU A 52 -16.99 -14.06 -25.55
CA GLU A 52 -17.26 -12.72 -26.10
C GLU A 52 -18.06 -11.82 -25.13
N ASP A 53 -18.82 -12.44 -24.20
CA ASP A 53 -19.72 -11.74 -23.28
C ASP A 53 -19.34 -11.87 -21.79
N ASP A 54 -18.44 -12.80 -21.41
CA ASP A 54 -18.08 -13.07 -20.01
C ASP A 54 -16.56 -13.19 -19.81
N PHE A 55 -16.04 -12.36 -18.90
CA PHE A 55 -14.67 -12.44 -18.39
C PHE A 55 -14.69 -12.96 -16.95
N ASN A 56 -14.50 -14.27 -16.80
CA ASN A 56 -14.48 -14.92 -15.49
C ASN A 56 -13.05 -15.08 -15.00
N ALA A 57 -12.64 -14.17 -14.13
CA ALA A 57 -11.32 -14.19 -13.51
C ALA A 57 -11.39 -13.90 -12.01
N TYR A 58 -10.46 -14.43 -11.24
CA TYR A 58 -10.38 -14.21 -9.80
C TYR A 58 -8.94 -14.19 -9.29
N PHE A 59 -8.73 -13.61 -8.11
CA PHE A 59 -7.44 -13.60 -7.42
C PHE A 59 -7.20 -14.86 -6.60
N LEU A 60 -6.03 -15.45 -6.75
CA LEU A 60 -5.48 -16.41 -5.79
C LEU A 60 -5.01 -15.65 -4.54
N LYS A 61 -5.78 -15.75 -3.45
CA LYS A 61 -5.57 -14.99 -2.20
C LYS A 61 -4.13 -15.10 -1.70
N ASP A 62 -3.65 -16.33 -1.54
CA ASP A 62 -2.31 -16.61 -1.01
C ASP A 62 -1.19 -16.05 -1.89
N GLU A 63 -1.37 -16.07 -3.21
CA GLU A 63 -0.39 -15.53 -4.16
C GLU A 63 -0.37 -14.00 -4.12
N VAL A 64 -1.53 -13.35 -4.13
CA VAL A 64 -1.65 -11.89 -3.97
C VAL A 64 -0.95 -11.43 -2.70
N GLU A 65 -1.27 -12.06 -1.57
CA GLU A 65 -0.68 -11.70 -0.29
C GLU A 65 0.84 -11.88 -0.29
N LYS A 66 1.31 -13.01 -0.83
CA LYS A 66 2.73 -13.34 -0.93
C LYS A 66 3.49 -12.34 -1.81
N ASP A 67 2.95 -12.00 -2.97
CA ASP A 67 3.60 -11.11 -3.93
C ASP A 67 3.65 -9.68 -3.41
N ILE A 68 2.55 -9.17 -2.82
CA ILE A 68 2.54 -7.85 -2.18
C ILE A 68 3.52 -7.80 -1.01
N LYS A 69 3.53 -8.82 -0.13
CA LYS A 69 4.48 -8.90 1.00
C LYS A 69 5.93 -8.90 0.48
N LYS A 70 6.23 -9.66 -0.56
CA LYS A 70 7.56 -9.74 -1.17
C LYS A 70 8.00 -8.38 -1.75
N TYR A 71 7.11 -7.72 -2.49
CA TYR A 71 7.38 -6.40 -3.06
C TYR A 71 7.65 -5.36 -1.99
N LEU A 72 6.79 -5.27 -0.96
CA LEU A 72 6.93 -4.27 0.09
C LEU A 72 8.16 -4.54 0.97
N ASN A 73 8.44 -5.80 1.32
CA ASN A 73 9.67 -6.16 2.04
C ASN A 73 10.94 -5.74 1.28
N THR A 74 10.93 -5.87 -0.05
CA THR A 74 12.07 -5.48 -0.87
C THR A 74 12.17 -3.96 -1.01
N SER A 75 11.05 -3.31 -1.36
CA SER A 75 11.01 -1.87 -1.68
C SER A 75 11.18 -0.98 -0.46
N LEU A 76 10.75 -1.44 0.72
CA LEU A 76 10.81 -0.69 1.97
C LEU A 76 12.02 -1.07 2.83
N LYS A 77 12.89 -1.97 2.34
CA LYS A 77 14.10 -2.40 3.05
C LYS A 77 14.98 -1.20 3.43
N GLY A 78 15.29 -1.07 4.71
CA GLY A 78 16.10 0.04 5.24
C GLY A 78 15.36 1.38 5.35
N LYS A 79 14.09 1.44 4.92
CA LYS A 79 13.25 2.65 5.03
C LYS A 79 12.39 2.59 6.29
N ILE A 80 11.80 1.44 6.60
CA ILE A 80 11.05 1.22 7.83
C ILE A 80 11.46 -0.09 8.49
N ASN A 81 11.30 -0.16 9.80
CA ASN A 81 11.62 -1.37 10.55
C ASN A 81 10.48 -2.38 10.45
N GLU A 82 9.25 -1.90 10.61
CA GLU A 82 8.06 -2.74 10.72
C GLU A 82 6.85 -2.05 10.07
N TYR A 83 5.95 -2.87 9.54
CA TYR A 83 4.67 -2.46 9.00
C TYR A 83 3.67 -3.60 9.10
N ASN A 84 2.39 -3.26 9.10
CA ASN A 84 1.28 -4.20 9.11
C ASN A 84 0.54 -4.13 7.79
N LEU A 85 0.15 -5.30 7.29
CA LEU A 85 -0.74 -5.45 6.14
C LEU A 85 -2.01 -6.17 6.57
N SER A 86 -3.14 -5.71 6.05
CA SER A 86 -4.39 -6.47 6.10
C SER A 86 -5.02 -6.52 4.71
N PHE A 87 -5.61 -7.66 4.36
CA PHE A 87 -6.26 -7.88 3.09
C PHE A 87 -7.75 -8.08 3.33
N PHE A 88 -8.56 -7.29 2.62
CA PHE A 88 -10.01 -7.40 2.67
C PHE A 88 -10.56 -7.68 1.27
N TYR A 89 -10.97 -8.92 1.05
CA TYR A 89 -11.60 -9.35 -0.20
C TYR A 89 -13.08 -8.97 -0.19
N TYR A 90 -13.57 -8.42 -1.28
CA TYR A 90 -14.92 -7.86 -1.35
C TYR A 90 -15.58 -8.02 -2.71
N LYS A 91 -16.90 -7.93 -2.71
CA LYS A 91 -17.74 -7.86 -3.91
C LYS A 91 -18.88 -6.87 -3.69
N TYR A 92 -19.57 -6.51 -4.77
CA TYR A 92 -20.79 -5.73 -4.72
C TYR A 92 -21.99 -6.68 -4.71
N ASP A 93 -23.00 -6.38 -3.88
CA ASP A 93 -24.28 -7.07 -3.94
C ASP A 93 -25.18 -6.47 -5.04
N SER A 94 -26.41 -6.96 -5.17
CA SER A 94 -27.37 -6.47 -6.17
C SER A 94 -27.81 -5.00 -5.98
N ASN A 95 -27.48 -4.38 -4.85
CA ASN A 95 -27.77 -2.98 -4.55
C ASN A 95 -26.52 -2.09 -4.59
N ASP A 96 -25.43 -2.58 -5.22
CA ASP A 96 -24.12 -1.93 -5.25
C ASP A 96 -23.51 -1.67 -3.86
N ILE A 97 -23.90 -2.46 -2.86
CA ILE A 97 -23.31 -2.38 -1.52
C ILE A 97 -22.06 -3.25 -1.47
N LEU A 98 -20.96 -2.67 -0.97
CA LEU A 98 -19.72 -3.40 -0.75
C LEU A 98 -19.88 -4.37 0.42
N ILE A 99 -19.73 -5.66 0.13
CA ILE A 99 -19.82 -6.75 1.09
C ILE A 99 -18.53 -7.58 1.09
N LYS A 100 -18.25 -8.22 2.23
CA LYS A 100 -17.11 -9.13 2.36
C LYS A 100 -17.29 -10.34 1.44
N ASP A 101 -16.25 -10.65 0.68
CA ASP A 101 -16.22 -11.84 -0.16
C ASP A 101 -15.55 -13.02 0.57
N ASN A 102 -16.39 -13.93 1.06
CA ASN A 102 -15.94 -15.16 1.71
C ASN A 102 -15.69 -16.31 0.72
N SER A 103 -15.86 -16.09 -0.59
CA SER A 103 -15.61 -17.11 -1.61
C SER A 103 -14.11 -17.40 -1.76
N ASN A 104 -13.80 -18.50 -2.44
CA ASN A 104 -12.44 -18.82 -2.87
C ASN A 104 -12.04 -18.12 -4.17
N LYS A 105 -12.96 -17.37 -4.79
CA LYS A 105 -12.78 -16.71 -6.10
C LYS A 105 -13.07 -15.22 -6.02
N PRO A 106 -12.33 -14.45 -5.21
CA PRO A 106 -12.57 -13.02 -5.09
C PRO A 106 -12.11 -12.27 -6.34
N ILE A 107 -12.93 -11.33 -6.79
CA ILE A 107 -12.65 -10.48 -7.96
C ILE A 107 -12.04 -9.12 -7.58
N ASN A 108 -12.20 -8.71 -6.31
CA ASN A 108 -11.65 -7.47 -5.79
C ASN A 108 -11.03 -7.67 -4.42
N PHE A 109 -10.03 -6.85 -4.10
CA PHE A 109 -9.51 -6.76 -2.74
C PHE A 109 -9.06 -5.34 -2.40
N GLN A 110 -9.04 -5.06 -1.09
CA GLN A 110 -8.50 -3.86 -0.51
C GLN A 110 -7.29 -4.23 0.34
N LEU A 111 -6.16 -3.60 0.05
CA LEU A 111 -4.96 -3.66 0.88
C LEU A 111 -5.02 -2.51 1.89
N HIS A 112 -4.89 -2.84 3.16
CA HIS A 112 -4.59 -1.89 4.22
C HIS A 112 -3.11 -1.97 4.57
N PHE A 113 -2.40 -0.85 4.45
CA PHE A 113 -1.01 -0.70 4.84
C PHE A 113 -0.92 0.27 6.01
N HIS A 114 -0.22 -0.12 7.07
CA HIS A 114 0.04 0.72 8.22
C HIS A 114 1.49 0.60 8.69
N CYS A 115 2.19 1.71 8.91
CA CYS A 115 3.52 1.72 9.51
C CYS A 115 3.78 2.97 10.35
N ASN A 116 4.64 2.86 11.35
CA ASN A 116 5.24 4.00 12.04
C ASN A 116 6.64 4.23 11.45
N TYR A 117 6.86 5.36 10.78
CA TYR A 117 8.13 5.64 10.10
C TYR A 117 9.06 6.58 10.89
N TYR A 118 8.51 7.26 11.90
CA TYR A 118 9.22 8.02 12.93
C TYR A 118 8.34 8.10 14.19
N LYS A 119 8.91 8.26 15.40
CA LYS A 119 8.24 8.17 16.72
C LYS A 119 6.72 8.36 16.75
N ASN A 120 6.24 9.52 16.30
CA ASN A 120 4.82 9.92 16.31
C ASN A 120 4.24 10.15 14.91
N TYR A 121 4.89 9.62 13.87
CA TYR A 121 4.49 9.76 12.48
C TYR A 121 4.18 8.39 11.90
N ASP A 122 2.90 8.18 11.64
CA ASP A 122 2.37 6.99 11.01
C ASP A 122 1.96 7.26 9.57
N LEU A 123 1.95 6.20 8.79
CA LEU A 123 1.37 6.17 7.46
C LEU A 123 0.30 5.09 7.43
N ASN A 124 -0.94 5.51 7.25
CA ASN A 124 -2.11 4.64 7.15
C ASN A 124 -2.75 4.79 5.77
N ARG A 125 -2.76 3.72 4.98
CA ARG A 125 -3.22 3.75 3.58
C ARG A 125 -4.10 2.56 3.24
N TYR A 126 -5.09 2.83 2.39
CA TYR A 126 -5.97 1.82 1.83
C TYR A 126 -5.89 1.90 0.32
N LEU A 127 -5.64 0.76 -0.32
CA LEU A 127 -5.57 0.63 -1.77
C LEU A 127 -6.61 -0.38 -2.21
N LYS A 128 -7.33 -0.07 -3.28
CA LYS A 128 -8.30 -0.98 -3.88
C LYS A 128 -7.71 -1.52 -5.18
N PHE A 129 -7.93 -2.80 -5.41
CA PHE A 129 -7.50 -3.49 -6.62
C PHE A 129 -8.68 -4.27 -7.17
N ARG A 130 -8.92 -4.11 -8.46
CA ARG A 130 -9.99 -4.78 -9.21
C ARG A 130 -9.35 -5.46 -10.42
N ILE A 131 -9.75 -6.69 -10.72
CA ILE A 131 -9.17 -7.40 -11.87
C ILE A 131 -9.42 -6.62 -13.16
N GLU A 132 -10.61 -6.03 -13.32
CA GLU A 132 -10.97 -5.19 -14.46
C GLU A 132 -9.96 -4.06 -14.72
N GLU A 133 -9.41 -3.43 -13.67
CA GLU A 133 -8.42 -2.35 -13.76
C GLU A 133 -6.99 -2.85 -14.06
N ILE A 134 -6.73 -4.15 -13.86
CA ILE A 134 -5.41 -4.77 -14.03
C ILE A 134 -5.27 -5.45 -15.40
N TRP A 135 -6.39 -5.99 -15.90
CA TRP A 135 -6.46 -6.77 -17.14
C TRP A 135 -7.15 -6.05 -18.31
N GLY A 136 -8.05 -5.11 -18.05
CA GLY A 136 -8.65 -4.22 -19.07
C GLY A 136 -7.72 -3.08 -19.49
#